data_AF-A0A258KXU0-F1
#
_entry.id   AF-A0A258KXU0-F1
#
_cell.length_a   1.000
_cell.length_b   1.000
_cell.length_c   1.000
_cell.angle_alpha   90.00
_cell.angle_beta   90.00
_cell.angle_gamma   90.00
#
_symmetry.space_group_name_H-M   'P 1'
#
loop_
_entity.id
_entity.type
_entity.pdbx_description
1 polymer ?
#
loop_
_entity_poly.entity_id
_entity_poly.type
_entity_poly.pdbx_seq_one_letter_code
_entity_poly.pdbx_strand_id
1 'polypeptide(L)' 'MRLLTTLLALFWIAGVAWFGWTALPQLPLDVSASDPSTLEALNAARMQHGALFAAIALLPAMAAVAIGRWLTRTR' A
#
# COMPACT_ATOMS: atom_id res chain seq x y z
N MET A 1 18.57 -2.49 19.63
CA MET A 1 18.23 -1.58 18.50
C MET A 1 17.49 -2.31 17.37
N ARG A 2 17.97 -3.46 16.86
CA ARG A 2 17.31 -4.20 15.75
C ARG A 2 15.85 -4.59 16.01
N LEU A 3 15.53 -5.03 17.22
CA LEU A 3 14.16 -5.41 17.59
C LEU A 3 13.17 -4.24 17.46
N LEU A 4 13.53 -3.06 17.98
CA LEU A 4 12.68 -1.87 17.93
C LEU A 4 12.36 -1.45 16.49
N THR A 5 13.38 -1.46 15.62
CA THR A 5 13.20 -1.12 14.20
C THR A 5 12.33 -2.14 13.47
N THR A 6 12.47 -3.43 13.80
CA THR A 6 11.61 -4.48 13.25
C THR A 6 10.16 -4.30 13.70
N LEU A 7 9.94 -4.05 14.99
CA LEU A 7 8.60 -3.81 15.53
C LEU A 7 7.95 -2.57 14.90
N LEU A 8 8.71 -1.49 14.71
CA LEU A 8 8.22 -0.28 14.05
C LEU A 8 7.84 -0.54 12.58
N ALA A 9 8.65 -1.31 11.85
CA ALA A 9 8.34 -1.69 10.47
C ALA A 9 7.08 -2.57 10.39
N LEU A 10 6.94 -3.55 11.30
CA LEU A 10 5.74 -4.38 11.37
C LEU A 10 4.50 -3.55 11.71
N PHE A 11 4.61 -2.62 12.66
CA PHE A 11 3.53 -1.72 13.02
C PHE A 11 3.11 -0.84 11.84
N TRP A 12 4.07 -0.31 11.09
CA TRP A 12 3.80 0.46 9.87
C TRP A 12 3.06 -0.37 8.83
N ILE A 13 3.59 -1.54 8.48
CA ILE A 13 2.99 -2.43 7.48
C ILE A 13 1.58 -2.84 7.90
N ALA A 14 1.39 -3.20 9.17
CA ALA A 14 0.08 -3.55 9.71
C ALA A 14 -0.90 -2.38 9.65
N GLY A 15 -0.45 -1.16 9.99
CA GLY A 15 -1.25 0.05 9.87
C GLY A 15 -1.68 0.33 8.43
N VAL A 16 -0.75 0.31 7.48
CA VAL A 16 -1.04 0.52 6.05
C VAL A 16 -1.99 -0.55 5.53
N ALA A 17 -1.77 -1.83 5.88
CA ALA A 17 -2.66 -2.93 5.51
C ALA A 17 -4.07 -2.75 6.09
N TRP A 18 -4.17 -2.35 7.35
CA TRP A 18 -5.45 -2.05 8.00
C TRP A 18 -6.19 -0.93 7.28
N PHE A 19 -5.53 0.20 7.01
CA PHE A 19 -6.12 1.31 6.27
C PHE A 19 -6.55 0.89 4.87
N GLY A 20 -5.68 0.19 4.14
CA GLY A 20 -5.97 -0.31 2.79
C GLY A 20 -7.17 -1.26 2.76
N TRP A 21 -7.33 -2.10 3.79
CA TRP A 21 -8.49 -2.96 3.95
C TRP A 21 -9.78 -2.17 4.22
N THR A 22 -9.75 -1.23 5.17
CA THR A 22 -10.94 -0.44 5.53
C THR A 22 -11.42 0.49 4.41
N ALA A 23 -10.51 0.90 3.52
CA ALA A 23 -10.80 1.78 2.39
C ALA A 23 -10.94 1.02 1.06
N LEU A 24 -11.09 -0.31 1.09
CA LEU A 24 -11.13 -1.12 -0.13
C LEU A 24 -12.29 -0.69 -1.05
N PRO A 25 -12.07 -0.56 -2.37
CA PRO A 25 -13.14 -0.24 -3.31
C PRO A 25 -14.27 -1.27 -3.28
N GLN A 26 -15.50 -0.76 -3.16
CA GLN A 26 -16.75 -1.52 -3.13
C GLN A 26 -17.69 -1.04 -4.23
N LEU A 27 -18.62 -1.91 -4.60
CA LEU A 27 -19.67 -1.55 -5.54
C LEU A 27 -20.72 -0.66 -4.86
N PRO A 28 -21.15 0.42 -5.53
CA PRO A 28 -22.34 1.16 -5.13
C PRO A 28 -23.59 0.26 -5.20
N LEU A 29 -24.59 0.53 -4.36
CA LEU A 29 -25.82 -0.26 -4.28
C LEU A 29 -26.69 -0.18 -5.54
N ASP A 30 -26.48 0.84 -6.36
CA ASP A 30 -27.20 1.15 -7.59
C ASP A 30 -26.58 0.51 -8.85
N VAL A 31 -25.45 -0.20 -8.73
CA VAL A 31 -24.76 -0.82 -9.86
C VAL A 31 -24.95 -2.35 -9.84
N SER A 32 -25.20 -2.92 -11.01
CA SER A 32 -25.39 -4.37 -11.17
C SER A 32 -24.12 -5.15 -10.84
N ALA A 33 -24.17 -5.99 -9.81
CA ALA A 33 -23.07 -6.87 -9.42
C ALA A 33 -22.86 -8.07 -10.36
N SER A 34 -23.75 -8.28 -11.34
CA SER A 34 -23.68 -9.38 -12.30
C SER A 34 -23.24 -8.94 -13.69
N ASP A 35 -23.10 -7.63 -13.95
CA ASP A 35 -22.61 -7.13 -15.23
C ASP A 35 -21.08 -7.34 -15.33
N PRO A 36 -20.57 -8.05 -16.35
CA PRO A 36 -19.14 -8.26 -16.54
C PRO A 36 -18.33 -6.96 -16.56
N SER A 37 -18.85 -5.90 -17.20
CA SER A 37 -18.15 -4.62 -17.34
C SER A 37 -17.94 -3.92 -15.97
N THR A 38 -18.91 -4.07 -15.07
CA THR A 38 -18.86 -3.56 -13.71
C THR A 38 -17.83 -4.31 -12.87
N LEU A 39 -17.78 -5.64 -13.00
CA LEU A 39 -16.79 -6.47 -12.30
C LEU A 39 -15.36 -6.19 -12.76
N GLU A 40 -15.15 -5.99 -14.05
CA GLU A 40 -13.86 -5.58 -14.60
C GLU A 40 -13.41 -4.21 -14.04
N ALA A 41 -14.30 -3.23 -14.02
CA ALA A 41 -14.02 -1.91 -13.45
C ALA A 41 -13.68 -1.98 -11.96
N LEU A 42 -14.44 -2.76 -11.18
CA LEU A 42 -14.17 -2.98 -9.76
C LEU A 42 -12.81 -3.65 -9.53
N ASN A 43 -12.48 -4.66 -10.32
CA ASN A 43 -11.19 -5.34 -10.23
C ASN A 43 -10.04 -4.41 -10.60
N ALA A 44 -10.18 -3.59 -11.64
CA ALA A 44 -9.20 -2.57 -12.00
C ALA A 44 -8.98 -1.56 -10.86
N ALA A 45 -10.07 -1.07 -10.25
CA ALA A 45 -10.00 -0.16 -9.11
C ALA A 45 -9.31 -0.81 -7.90
N ARG A 46 -9.63 -2.06 -7.58
CA ARG A 46 -8.97 -2.81 -6.49
C ARG A 46 -7.49 -3.05 -6.76
N MET A 47 -7.10 -3.32 -8.01
CA MET A 47 -5.71 -3.46 -8.40
C MET A 47 -4.93 -2.15 -8.23
N GLN A 48 -5.49 -1.03 -8.67
CA GLN A 48 -4.89 0.29 -8.48
C GLN A 48 -4.75 0.64 -7.00
N HIS A 49 -5.79 0.36 -6.21
CA HIS A 49 -5.79 0.55 -4.76
C HIS A 49 -4.71 -0.31 -4.08
N GLY A 50 -4.64 -1.60 -4.41
CA GLY A 50 -3.60 -2.49 -3.89
C GLY A 50 -2.19 -2.00 -4.22
N ALA A 51 -1.97 -1.53 -5.45
CA ALA A 51 -0.69 -0.97 -5.87
C ALA A 51 -0.32 0.30 -5.08
N LEU A 52 -1.29 1.20 -4.86
CA LEU A 52 -1.09 2.41 -4.07
C LEU A 52 -0.67 2.08 -2.63
N PHE A 53 -1.41 1.21 -1.95
CA PHE A 53 -1.12 0.87 -0.56
C PHE A 53 0.16 0.04 -0.42
N ALA A 54 0.49 -0.81 -1.40
CA ALA A 54 1.78 -1.47 -1.46
C ALA A 54 2.94 -0.47 -1.59
N ALA A 55 2.81 0.55 -2.44
CA ALA A 55 3.81 1.61 -2.56
C ALA A 55 3.99 2.39 -1.25
N ILE A 56 2.89 2.74 -0.58
CA ILE A 56 2.92 3.41 0.73
C ILE A 56 3.61 2.54 1.79
N ALA A 57 3.34 1.23 1.80
CA ALA A 57 3.98 0.31 2.73
C ALA A 57 5.51 0.28 2.56
N LEU A 58 6.00 0.42 1.33
CA LEU A 58 7.43 0.38 1.00
C LEU A 58 8.16 1.72 1.20
N LEU A 59 7.45 2.84 1.33
CA LEU A 59 8.04 4.19 1.44
C LEU A 59 9.17 4.29 2.47
N PRO A 60 9.03 3.81 3.72
CA PRO A 60 10.10 3.95 4.71
C PRO A 60 11.37 3.21 4.32
N ALA A 61 11.24 2.01 3.74
CA ALA A 61 12.37 1.22 3.28
C ALA A 61 13.07 1.90 2.10
N MET A 62 12.30 2.42 1.13
CA MET A 62 12.85 3.17 0.00
C MET A 62 13.57 4.45 0.45
N ALA A 63 12.99 5.20 1.39
CA ALA A 63 13.61 6.40 1.95
C ALA A 63 14.94 6.09 2.66
N ALA A 64 14.98 5.03 3.47
CA ALA A 64 16.20 4.60 4.14
C ALA A 64 17.32 4.26 3.15
N VAL A 65 17.00 3.52 2.08
CA VAL A 65 17.95 3.18 1.01
C VAL A 65 18.40 4.43 0.25
N ALA A 66 17.47 5.32 -0.11
CA ALA A 66 17.79 6.54 -0.85
C ALA A 66 18.71 7.47 -0.06
N ILE A 67 18.40 7.70 1.22
CA ILE A 67 19.21 8.53 2.12
C ILE A 67 20.59 7.90 2.33
N GLY A 68 20.65 6.59 2.59
CA GLY A 68 21.92 5.86 2.75
C GLY A 68 22.81 6.03 1.52
N ARG A 69 22.24 5.85 0.32
CA ARG A 69 22.96 6.06 -0.95
C ARG A 69 23.42 7.50 -1.14
N TRP A 70 22.58 8.47 -0.82
CA TRP A 70 22.91 9.89 -0.94
C TRP A 70 24.10 10.25 -0.04
N LEU A 71 24.05 9.88 1.24
CA LEU A 71 25.13 10.11 2.21
C LEU A 71 26.46 9.46 1.80
N THR A 72 26.42 8.26 1.21
CA THR A 72 27.62 7.58 0.72
C THR A 72 28.19 8.18 -0.57
N ARG A 73 27.39 8.90 -1.36
CA ARG A 73 27.86 9.59 -2.58
C ARG A 73 28.49 10.95 -2.28
N THR A 74 28.18 11.55 -1.14
CA THR A 74 28.74 12.84 -0.72
C THR A 74 30.10 12.71 -0.03
N ARG A 75 30.52 11.49 0.30
CA ARG A 75 31.86 11.16 0.82
C ARG A 75 32.74 10.66 -0.31
#